data_AF-A0A3D9SWL6-F1
#
_entry.id   AF-A0A3D9SWL6-F1
#
_cell.length_a   1.000
_cell.length_b   1.000
_cell.length_c   1.000
_cell.angle_alpha   90.00
_cell.angle_beta   90.00
_cell.angle_gamma   90.00
#
_symmetry.space_group_name_H-M   'P 1'
#
loop_
_entity.id
_entity.type
_entity.pdbx_description
1 polymer ?
#
loop_
_entity_poly.entity_id
_entity_poly.type
_entity_poly.pdbx_seq_one_letter_code
_entity_poly.pdbx_strand_id
1 'polypeptide(L)'
;MPRLPVLLEPTVHPMTDSPRDRVATYLARQRALYVPSVITEAGELLADLLAVAERHGVPPTAEAAGWLVTAAAESVSERHGRRPEPERTAAQARPLIDALTSECVRRGLTTAPARHGGGWDVAVEPVPGGRTWGPARTGLVVRIYADADWHVMVDQRRTRTFTIYAPATPAGAIEVAALLDDIMRGHATNPFADRPI
;
A
#
# COMPACT_ATOMS: atom_id res chain seq x y z
N MET A 1 -15.09 -28.94 49.89
CA MET A 1 -14.55 -27.60 49.50
C MET A 1 -14.18 -27.65 48.03
N PRO A 2 -14.84 -26.90 47.13
CA PRO A 2 -14.45 -26.85 45.73
C PRO A 2 -13.26 -25.90 45.54
N ARG A 3 -12.24 -26.36 44.80
CA ARG A 3 -11.07 -25.55 44.40
C ARG A 3 -11.50 -24.53 43.34
N LEU A 4 -11.22 -23.26 43.56
CA LEU A 4 -11.36 -22.20 42.57
C LEU A 4 -10.42 -22.47 41.38
N PRO A 5 -10.85 -22.23 40.13
CA PRO A 5 -9.96 -22.30 38.98
C PRO A 5 -8.96 -21.15 39.03
N VAL A 6 -7.68 -21.51 38.83
CA VAL A 6 -6.57 -20.58 38.64
C VAL A 6 -6.90 -19.70 37.42
N LEU A 7 -7.09 -18.41 37.65
CA LEU A 7 -7.12 -17.42 36.59
C LEU A 7 -5.75 -17.47 35.90
N LEU A 8 -5.73 -17.98 34.67
CA LEU A 8 -4.60 -17.79 33.77
C LEU A 8 -4.48 -16.28 33.58
N GLU A 9 -3.44 -15.70 34.16
CA GLU A 9 -3.06 -14.32 33.87
C GLU A 9 -2.95 -14.19 32.35
N PRO A 10 -3.53 -13.13 31.74
CA PRO A 10 -3.34 -12.89 30.33
C PRO A 10 -1.86 -12.71 30.10
N THR A 11 -1.24 -13.67 29.40
CA THR A 11 0.14 -13.59 28.95
C THR A 11 0.28 -12.30 28.17
N VAL A 12 0.85 -11.27 28.80
CA VAL A 12 1.22 -10.03 28.13
C VAL A 12 2.39 -10.41 27.23
N HIS A 13 2.09 -10.69 25.96
CA HIS A 13 3.14 -10.74 24.95
C HIS A 13 3.79 -9.35 24.93
N PRO A 14 5.12 -9.24 25.09
CA PRO A 14 5.78 -7.95 25.05
C PRO A 14 5.50 -7.29 23.69
N MET A 15 4.94 -6.09 23.71
CA MET A 15 4.77 -5.24 22.53
C MET A 15 6.15 -4.73 22.06
N THR A 16 6.98 -5.60 21.52
CA THR A 16 8.29 -5.25 20.93
C THR A 16 8.20 -4.83 19.46
N ASP A 17 7.01 -4.80 18.88
CA ASP A 17 6.83 -4.34 17.50
C ASP A 17 7.01 -2.82 17.44
N SER A 18 7.91 -2.36 16.56
CA SER A 18 8.11 -0.93 16.35
C SER A 18 6.81 -0.26 15.88
N PRO A 19 6.63 1.07 16.09
CA PRO A 19 5.47 1.78 15.56
C PRO A 19 5.23 1.52 14.06
N ARG A 20 6.32 1.44 13.29
CA ARG A 20 6.29 1.06 11.88
C ARG A 20 5.73 -0.34 11.65
N ASP A 21 6.16 -1.34 12.41
CA ASP A 21 5.69 -2.74 12.25
C ASP A 21 4.22 -2.88 12.62
N ARG A 22 3.77 -2.14 13.63
CA ARG A 22 2.35 -2.07 14.02
C ARG A 22 1.49 -1.49 12.90
N VAL A 23 1.94 -0.40 12.29
CA VAL A 23 1.29 0.21 11.12
C VAL A 23 1.31 -0.75 9.93
N ALA A 24 2.45 -1.37 9.61
CA ALA A 24 2.56 -2.32 8.51
C ALA A 24 1.58 -3.49 8.68
N THR A 25 1.45 -4.01 9.91
CA THR A 25 0.51 -5.08 10.25
C THR A 25 -0.95 -4.64 10.08
N TYR A 26 -1.28 -3.42 10.51
CA TYR A 26 -2.62 -2.84 10.30
C TYR A 26 -2.93 -2.67 8.81
N LEU A 27 -2.03 -2.04 8.06
CA LEU A 27 -2.20 -1.73 6.65
C LEU A 27 -2.27 -2.99 5.77
N ALA A 28 -1.53 -4.06 6.11
CA ALA A 28 -1.59 -5.34 5.41
C ALA A 28 -3.00 -5.97 5.40
N ARG A 29 -3.84 -5.63 6.39
CA ARG A 29 -5.23 -6.11 6.48
C ARG A 29 -6.21 -5.28 5.64
N GLN A 30 -5.80 -4.09 5.20
CA GLN A 30 -6.64 -3.21 4.39
C GLN A 30 -6.79 -3.72 2.95
N ARG A 31 -7.78 -3.18 2.24
CA ARG A 31 -8.03 -3.45 0.81
C ARG A 31 -7.37 -2.40 -0.09
N ALA A 32 -6.11 -2.11 0.19
CA ALA A 32 -5.29 -1.18 -0.57
C ALA A 32 -3.82 -1.63 -0.51
N LEU A 33 -2.98 -0.98 -1.32
CA LEU A 33 -1.56 -1.21 -1.36
C LEU A 33 -0.81 0.02 -0.86
N TYR A 34 0.35 -0.19 -0.25
CA TYR A 34 1.12 0.87 0.41
C TYR A 34 2.59 0.72 0.05
N VAL A 35 3.22 1.80 -0.39
CA VAL A 35 4.68 1.81 -0.59
C VAL A 35 5.42 1.98 0.75
N PRO A 36 6.71 1.57 0.83
CA PRO A 36 7.46 1.63 2.08
C PRO A 36 7.55 3.02 2.71
N SER A 37 7.64 4.10 1.92
CA SER A 37 7.64 5.47 2.45
C SER A 37 6.37 5.81 3.23
N VAL A 38 5.19 5.43 2.73
CA VAL A 38 3.89 5.66 3.39
C VAL A 38 3.82 4.90 4.72
N ILE A 39 4.26 3.64 4.74
CA ILE A 39 4.33 2.83 5.97
C ILE A 39 5.30 3.47 6.99
N THR A 40 6.42 4.00 6.51
CA THR A 40 7.43 4.64 7.35
C THR A 40 6.90 5.91 7.97
N GLU A 41 6.32 6.81 7.17
CA GLU A 41 5.74 8.07 7.63
C GLU A 41 4.59 7.85 8.63
N ALA A 42 3.72 6.87 8.37
CA ALA A 42 2.67 6.50 9.33
C ALA A 42 3.25 5.92 10.63
N GLY A 43 4.35 5.17 10.56
CA GLY A 43 5.09 4.70 11.73
C GLY A 43 5.69 5.83 12.55
N GLU A 44 6.27 6.84 11.90
CA GLU A 44 6.80 8.05 12.53
C GLU A 44 5.69 8.86 13.21
N LEU A 45 4.57 9.08 12.52
CA LEU A 45 3.40 9.74 13.11
C LEU A 45 2.85 8.97 14.32
N LEU A 46 2.80 7.64 14.26
CA LEU A 46 2.40 6.83 15.41
C LEU A 46 3.38 6.99 16.58
N ALA A 47 4.69 7.02 16.32
CA ALA A 47 5.69 7.24 17.37
C ALA A 47 5.48 8.58 18.07
N ASP A 48 5.23 9.65 17.31
CA ASP A 48 4.93 10.98 17.85
C ASP A 48 3.65 11.00 18.70
N LEU A 49 2.59 10.36 18.20
CA LEU A 49 1.31 10.25 18.91
C LEU A 49 1.45 9.47 20.23
N LEU A 50 2.22 8.38 20.23
CA LEU A 50 2.50 7.60 21.44
C LEU A 50 3.32 8.41 22.45
N ALA A 51 4.32 9.18 21.99
CA ALA A 51 5.09 10.06 22.86
C ALA A 51 4.23 11.19 23.46
N VAL A 52 3.25 11.73 22.71
CA VAL A 52 2.26 12.66 23.26
C VAL A 52 1.39 11.98 24.31
N ALA A 53 0.84 10.80 24.01
CA ALA A 53 -0.01 10.05 24.94
C ALA A 53 0.71 9.77 26.27
N GLU A 54 1.96 9.31 26.20
CA GLU A 54 2.79 9.03 27.38
C GLU A 54 3.02 10.28 28.25
N ARG A 55 3.33 11.44 27.63
CA ARG A 55 3.47 12.72 28.34
C ARG A 55 2.21 13.15 29.09
N HIS A 56 1.04 12.65 28.68
CA HIS A 56 -0.25 12.93 29.33
C HIS A 56 -0.76 11.77 30.20
N GLY A 57 0.11 10.80 30.53
CA GLY A 57 -0.22 9.70 31.44
C GLY A 57 -1.05 8.58 30.81
N VAL A 58 -1.14 8.53 29.48
CA VAL A 58 -1.81 7.44 28.75
C VAL A 58 -0.74 6.43 28.32
N PRO A 59 -0.72 5.22 28.89
CA PRO A 59 0.34 4.26 28.59
C PRO A 59 0.20 3.70 27.16
N PRO A 60 1.33 3.40 26.48
CA PRO A 60 1.31 2.83 25.12
C PRO A 60 0.61 1.48 24.98
N THR A 61 0.38 0.77 26.09
CA THR A 61 -0.31 -0.53 26.15
C THR A 61 -1.83 -0.40 26.32
N ALA A 62 -2.34 0.80 26.55
CA ALA A 62 -3.78 1.01 26.60
C ALA A 62 -4.40 0.70 25.22
N GLU A 63 -5.71 0.41 25.21
CA GLU A 63 -6.55 0.42 24.00
C GLU A 63 -6.29 1.65 23.12
N ALA A 64 -5.75 2.71 23.73
CA ALA A 64 -5.31 3.90 23.07
C ALA A 64 -4.39 3.66 21.87
N ALA A 65 -3.48 2.71 22.01
CA ALA A 65 -2.52 2.35 20.98
C ALA A 65 -3.18 1.79 19.71
N GLY A 66 -4.35 1.15 19.83
CA GLY A 66 -5.10 0.61 18.69
C GLY A 66 -5.68 1.71 17.81
N TRP A 67 -6.41 2.67 18.40
CA TRP A 67 -6.97 3.79 17.63
C TRP A 67 -5.89 4.73 17.10
N LEU A 68 -4.77 4.91 17.82
CA LEU A 68 -3.65 5.71 17.32
C LEU A 68 -2.98 5.08 16.09
N VAL A 69 -2.87 3.74 16.04
CA VAL A 69 -2.36 3.05 14.82
C VAL A 69 -3.29 3.32 13.64
N THR A 70 -4.61 3.17 13.84
CA THR A 70 -5.62 3.47 12.82
C THR A 70 -5.53 4.92 12.38
N ALA A 71 -5.52 5.87 13.33
CA ALA A 71 -5.48 7.30 13.03
C ALA A 71 -4.21 7.71 12.26
N ALA A 72 -3.04 7.21 12.66
CA ALA A 72 -1.78 7.50 11.96
C ALA A 72 -1.80 6.93 10.53
N ALA A 73 -2.21 5.66 10.40
CA ALA A 73 -2.29 4.98 9.11
C ALA A 73 -3.28 5.68 8.16
N GLU A 74 -4.49 5.99 8.62
CA GLU A 74 -5.52 6.66 7.81
C GLU A 74 -5.13 8.09 7.45
N SER A 75 -4.57 8.85 8.38
CA SER A 75 -4.16 10.25 8.12
C SER A 75 -3.09 10.33 7.03
N VAL A 76 -2.07 9.46 7.08
CA VAL A 76 -1.02 9.43 6.06
C VAL A 76 -1.55 8.84 4.74
N SER A 77 -2.41 7.83 4.81
CA SER A 77 -3.07 7.30 3.61
C SER A 77 -3.92 8.37 2.92
N GLU A 78 -4.73 9.12 3.66
CA GLU A 78 -5.56 10.19 3.10
C GLU A 78 -4.70 11.29 2.48
N ARG A 79 -3.57 11.65 3.11
CA ARG A 79 -2.62 12.64 2.56
C ARG A 79 -2.08 12.22 1.18
N HIS A 80 -1.65 10.97 1.05
CA HIS A 80 -1.12 10.41 -0.21
C HIS A 80 -2.21 9.86 -1.14
N GLY A 81 -3.45 9.85 -0.65
CA GLY A 81 -4.67 9.43 -1.32
C GLY A 81 -5.55 10.60 -1.78
N ARG A 82 -5.04 11.82 -1.61
CA ARG A 82 -5.83 13.03 -1.79
C ARG A 82 -5.87 13.37 -3.27
N ARG A 83 -7.09 13.45 -3.80
CA ARG A 83 -7.34 14.07 -5.09
C ARG A 83 -6.68 15.45 -5.15
N PRO A 84 -5.84 15.72 -6.15
CA PRO A 84 -5.33 17.07 -6.36
C PRO A 84 -6.48 18.00 -6.76
N GLU A 85 -6.53 19.17 -6.12
CA GLU A 85 -7.44 20.26 -6.46
C GLU A 85 -6.61 21.51 -6.78
N PRO A 86 -6.55 21.96 -8.05
CA PRO A 86 -7.23 21.41 -9.23
C PRO A 86 -6.66 20.05 -9.70
N GLU A 87 -7.41 19.38 -10.59
CA GLU A 87 -6.98 18.11 -11.21
C GLU A 87 -5.60 18.19 -11.86
N ARG A 88 -4.88 17.07 -11.88
CA ARG A 88 -3.59 16.98 -12.59
C ARG A 88 -3.76 17.25 -14.08
N THR A 89 -2.88 18.08 -14.59
CA THR A 89 -2.66 18.26 -16.02
C THR A 89 -1.77 17.14 -16.58
N ALA A 90 -1.81 16.95 -17.90
CA ALA A 90 -0.90 16.03 -18.58
C ALA A 90 0.58 16.36 -18.33
N ALA A 91 0.93 17.64 -18.20
CA ALA A 91 2.30 18.07 -17.90
C ALA A 91 2.77 17.63 -16.49
N GLN A 92 1.84 17.49 -15.54
CA GLN A 92 2.13 16.98 -14.20
C GLN A 92 2.14 15.45 -14.15
N ALA A 93 1.27 14.78 -14.91
CA ALA A 93 1.19 13.32 -14.96
C ALA A 93 2.34 12.69 -15.76
N ARG A 94 2.77 13.31 -16.85
CA ARG A 94 3.77 12.74 -17.78
C ARG A 94 5.09 12.38 -17.08
N PRO A 95 5.74 13.26 -16.27
CA PRO A 95 6.97 12.90 -15.58
C PRO A 95 6.83 11.71 -14.62
N LEU A 96 5.65 11.53 -14.02
CA LEU A 96 5.37 10.42 -13.11
C LEU A 96 5.25 9.10 -13.87
N ILE A 97 4.58 9.12 -15.03
CA ILE A 97 4.48 7.95 -15.92
C ILE A 97 5.84 7.61 -16.54
N ASP A 98 6.63 8.61 -16.93
CA ASP A 98 7.98 8.39 -17.47
C ASP A 98 8.91 7.80 -16.41
N ALA A 99 8.84 8.28 -15.17
CA ALA A 99 9.59 7.73 -14.04
C ALA A 99 9.18 6.28 -13.73
N LEU A 100 7.86 6.00 -13.66
CA LEU A 100 7.33 4.66 -13.46
C LEU A 100 7.78 3.70 -14.58
N THR A 101 7.64 4.11 -15.84
CA THR A 101 8.05 3.31 -17.01
C THR A 101 9.54 3.01 -16.97
N SER A 102 10.37 4.03 -16.77
CA SER A 102 11.83 3.90 -16.73
C SER A 102 12.26 2.97 -15.60
N GLU A 103 11.65 3.09 -14.43
CA GLU A 103 11.96 2.23 -13.29
C GLU A 103 11.51 0.79 -13.50
N CYS A 104 10.32 0.56 -14.06
CA CYS A 104 9.86 -0.78 -14.45
C CYS A 104 10.87 -1.46 -15.38
N VAL A 105 11.32 -0.75 -16.43
CA VAL A 105 12.33 -1.24 -17.38
C VAL A 105 13.65 -1.53 -16.66
N ARG A 106 14.10 -0.63 -15.77
CA ARG A 106 15.33 -0.82 -14.98
C ARG A 106 15.28 -2.07 -14.11
N ARG A 107 14.10 -2.46 -13.63
CA ARG A 107 13.85 -3.68 -12.84
C ARG A 107 13.68 -4.95 -13.70
N GLY A 108 13.81 -4.82 -15.02
CA GLY A 108 13.66 -5.92 -15.96
C GLY A 108 12.21 -6.29 -16.23
N LEU A 109 11.26 -5.41 -15.92
CA LEU A 109 9.86 -5.57 -16.30
C LEU A 109 9.67 -5.11 -17.76
N THR A 110 8.89 -5.86 -18.52
CA THR A 110 8.53 -5.46 -19.90
C THR A 110 7.28 -4.59 -19.84
N THR A 111 7.40 -3.34 -20.31
CA THR A 111 6.28 -2.41 -20.40
C THR A 111 5.67 -2.41 -21.81
N ALA A 112 4.36 -2.30 -21.91
CA ALA A 112 3.63 -2.21 -23.17
C ALA A 112 2.54 -1.14 -23.10
N PRO A 113 2.00 -0.69 -24.25
CA PRO A 113 0.76 0.08 -24.24
C PRO A 113 -0.37 -0.73 -23.56
N ALA A 114 -1.09 -0.11 -22.63
CA ALA A 114 -2.21 -0.78 -21.96
C ALA A 114 -3.33 -1.08 -22.96
N ARG A 115 -3.80 -2.34 -22.99
CA ARG A 115 -4.82 -2.79 -23.96
C ARG A 115 -6.18 -2.16 -23.70
N HIS A 116 -6.45 -1.82 -22.45
CA HIS A 116 -7.69 -1.19 -22.00
C HIS A 116 -7.40 0.15 -21.29
N GLY A 117 -6.29 0.76 -21.70
CA GLY A 117 -5.71 1.94 -21.08
C GLY A 117 -6.40 3.26 -21.40
N GLY A 118 -6.11 4.26 -20.58
CA GLY A 118 -6.41 5.66 -20.77
C GLY A 118 -5.12 6.40 -20.45
N GLY A 119 -4.69 7.33 -21.31
CA GLY A 119 -3.29 7.66 -21.64
C GLY A 119 -2.27 8.01 -20.55
N TRP A 120 -2.58 7.87 -19.26
CA TRP A 120 -1.66 8.00 -18.13
C TRP A 120 -1.50 6.67 -17.39
N ASP A 121 -1.11 5.65 -18.13
CA ASP A 121 -0.88 4.31 -17.59
C ASP A 121 0.39 3.64 -18.13
N VAL A 122 0.84 2.66 -17.36
CA VAL A 122 1.95 1.76 -17.68
C VAL A 122 1.43 0.34 -17.52
N ALA A 123 1.32 -0.39 -18.63
CA ALA A 123 1.06 -1.82 -18.58
C ALA A 123 2.39 -2.57 -18.46
N VAL A 124 2.41 -3.57 -17.59
CA VAL A 124 3.53 -4.46 -17.35
C VAL A 124 3.09 -5.86 -17.75
N GLU A 125 3.80 -6.46 -18.70
CA GLU A 125 3.55 -7.83 -19.16
C GLU A 125 3.94 -8.85 -18.09
N PRO A 126 3.36 -10.07 -18.10
CA PRO A 126 3.73 -11.14 -17.19
C PRO A 126 5.24 -11.44 -17.16
N VAL A 127 5.77 -11.68 -15.97
CA VAL A 127 7.17 -12.10 -15.79
C VAL A 127 7.26 -13.62 -15.92
N PRO A 128 8.27 -14.18 -16.63
CA PRO A 128 8.48 -15.63 -16.68
C PRO A 128 8.59 -16.24 -15.28
N GLY A 129 7.80 -17.29 -15.00
CA GLY A 129 7.73 -17.91 -13.68
C GLY A 129 7.02 -17.08 -12.60
N GLY A 130 6.56 -15.88 -12.94
CA GLY A 130 5.79 -14.99 -12.08
C GLY A 130 4.29 -15.23 -12.14
N ARG A 131 3.54 -14.33 -11.52
CA ARG A 131 2.08 -14.36 -11.52
C ARG A 131 1.51 -13.89 -12.87
N THR A 132 0.35 -14.46 -13.19
CA THR A 132 -0.52 -14.02 -14.29
C THR A 132 -1.92 -13.86 -13.74
N TRP A 133 -2.72 -12.98 -14.35
CA TRP A 133 -4.07 -12.68 -13.87
C TRP A 133 -5.13 -12.87 -14.94
N GLY A 134 -6.32 -13.25 -14.47
CA GLY A 134 -7.51 -13.41 -15.30
C GLY A 134 -7.44 -14.58 -16.29
N PRO A 135 -8.53 -14.80 -17.05
CA PRO A 135 -8.63 -15.90 -18.01
C PRO A 135 -7.61 -15.80 -19.15
N ALA A 136 -7.25 -14.57 -19.54
CA ALA A 136 -6.30 -14.29 -20.60
C ALA A 136 -4.83 -14.33 -20.12
N ARG A 137 -4.59 -14.64 -18.83
CA ARG A 137 -3.25 -14.69 -18.21
C ARG A 137 -2.42 -13.43 -18.49
N THR A 138 -3.04 -12.27 -18.36
CA THR A 138 -2.41 -10.97 -18.64
C THR A 138 -1.60 -10.48 -17.44
N GLY A 139 -0.87 -9.39 -17.65
CA GLY A 139 -0.14 -8.68 -16.61
C GLY A 139 -0.99 -7.62 -15.92
N LEU A 140 -0.32 -6.61 -15.37
CA LEU A 140 -0.95 -5.52 -14.61
C LEU A 140 -0.83 -4.19 -15.35
N VAL A 141 -1.78 -3.31 -15.06
CA VAL A 141 -1.72 -1.90 -15.45
C VAL A 141 -1.65 -1.08 -14.17
N VAL A 142 -0.70 -0.16 -14.13
CA VAL A 142 -0.73 0.95 -13.16
C VAL A 142 -1.13 2.22 -13.87
N ARG A 143 -2.08 2.92 -13.27
CA ARG A 143 -2.58 4.21 -13.74
C ARG A 143 -2.40 5.24 -12.64
N ILE A 144 -2.07 6.46 -13.03
CA ILE A 144 -2.30 7.64 -12.19
C ILE A 144 -3.47 8.42 -12.79
N TYR A 145 -4.51 8.66 -12.02
CA TYR A 145 -5.68 9.40 -12.50
C TYR A 145 -5.46 10.91 -12.34
N ALA A 146 -6.22 11.71 -13.12
CA ALA A 146 -6.20 13.17 -12.99
C ALA A 146 -6.71 13.65 -11.65
N ASP A 147 -7.71 12.93 -11.18
CA ASP A 147 -8.52 13.18 -10.02
C ASP A 147 -8.29 12.17 -8.90
N ALA A 148 -7.40 11.20 -9.08
CA ALA A 148 -7.12 10.20 -8.07
C ALA A 148 -5.64 9.83 -8.05
N ASP A 149 -5.28 8.91 -7.16
CA ASP A 149 -3.91 8.52 -6.91
C ASP A 149 -3.44 7.44 -7.88
N TRP A 150 -2.46 6.66 -7.45
CA TRP A 150 -2.01 5.49 -8.16
C TRP A 150 -3.01 4.36 -7.97
N HIS A 151 -3.30 3.66 -9.05
CA HIS A 151 -4.18 2.51 -9.05
C HIS A 151 -3.55 1.38 -9.83
N VAL A 152 -3.71 0.16 -9.33
CA VAL A 152 -3.35 -1.07 -10.04
C VAL A 152 -4.58 -1.88 -10.39
N MET A 153 -4.54 -2.47 -11.57
CA MET A 153 -5.61 -3.30 -12.09
C MET A 153 -5.03 -4.36 -13.03
N VAL A 154 -5.77 -5.43 -13.30
CA VAL A 154 -5.38 -6.42 -14.31
C VAL A 154 -5.59 -5.82 -15.70
N ASP A 155 -4.69 -6.06 -16.67
CA ASP A 155 -4.89 -5.57 -18.05
C ASP A 155 -6.00 -6.38 -18.77
N GLN A 156 -7.26 -6.14 -18.38
CA GLN A 156 -8.44 -6.76 -18.95
C GLN A 156 -9.67 -5.87 -18.73
N ARG A 157 -10.71 -6.07 -19.55
CA ARG A 157 -11.98 -5.37 -19.37
C ARG A 157 -12.62 -5.75 -18.03
N ARG A 158 -13.25 -4.76 -17.37
CA ARG A 158 -14.06 -4.94 -16.15
C ARG A 158 -13.29 -5.62 -15.00
N THR A 159 -12.05 -5.18 -14.78
CA THR A 159 -11.23 -5.63 -13.65
C THR A 159 -11.57 -4.86 -12.36
N ARG A 160 -11.29 -5.48 -11.22
CA ARG A 160 -11.17 -4.76 -9.94
C ARG A 160 -9.95 -3.84 -10.00
N THR A 161 -10.04 -2.71 -9.31
CA THR A 161 -8.97 -1.73 -9.16
C THR A 161 -8.63 -1.60 -7.69
N PHE A 162 -7.34 -1.51 -7.37
CA PHE A 162 -6.85 -1.26 -6.02
C PHE A 162 -6.06 0.04 -6.00
N THR A 163 -6.30 0.88 -4.99
CA THR A 163 -5.49 2.07 -4.73
C THR A 163 -4.10 1.64 -4.25
N ILE A 164 -3.07 2.31 -4.75
CA ILE A 164 -1.72 2.30 -4.21
C ILE A 164 -1.49 3.66 -3.56
N TYR A 165 -1.41 3.68 -2.23
CA TYR A 165 -1.00 4.88 -1.50
C TYR A 165 0.50 5.03 -1.66
N ALA A 166 0.88 6.07 -2.40
CA ALA A 166 2.25 6.48 -2.65
C ALA A 166 2.29 7.97 -2.97
N PRO A 167 3.40 8.67 -2.66
CA PRO A 167 3.57 10.05 -3.07
C PRO A 167 3.42 10.18 -4.60
N ALA A 168 2.71 11.21 -5.05
CA ALA A 168 2.60 11.53 -6.47
C ALA A 168 3.84 12.30 -6.98
N THR A 169 5.01 11.68 -6.82
CA THR A 169 6.33 12.21 -7.17
C THR A 169 7.14 11.16 -7.93
N PRO A 170 8.24 11.52 -8.60
CA PRO A 170 9.13 10.54 -9.23
C PRO A 170 9.67 9.50 -8.24
N ALA A 171 9.93 9.89 -6.99
CA ALA A 171 10.35 8.95 -5.95
C ALA A 171 9.23 7.96 -5.59
N GLY A 172 7.98 8.43 -5.48
CA GLY A 172 6.84 7.53 -5.28
C GLY A 172 6.62 6.60 -6.47
N ALA A 173 6.81 7.06 -7.70
CA ALA A 173 6.77 6.21 -8.90
C ALA A 173 7.81 5.08 -8.84
N ILE A 174 9.00 5.35 -8.28
CA ILE A 174 10.05 4.34 -8.09
C ILE A 174 9.59 3.25 -7.12
N GLU A 175 8.98 3.64 -6.01
CA GLU A 175 8.47 2.68 -5.02
C GLU A 175 7.26 1.90 -5.56
N VAL A 176 6.39 2.54 -6.36
CA VAL A 176 5.28 1.87 -7.05
C VAL A 176 5.83 0.80 -8.00
N ALA A 177 6.86 1.09 -8.78
CA ALA A 177 7.50 0.10 -9.64
C ALA A 177 8.13 -1.06 -8.84
N ALA A 178 8.73 -0.78 -7.69
CA ALA A 178 9.27 -1.81 -6.79
C ALA A 178 8.17 -2.75 -6.28
N LEU A 179 7.06 -2.16 -5.83
CA LEU A 179 5.89 -2.90 -5.37
C LEU A 179 5.31 -3.75 -6.51
N LEU A 180 5.25 -3.23 -7.74
CA LEU A 180 4.83 -4.01 -8.90
C LEU A 180 5.75 -5.20 -9.15
N ASP A 181 7.06 -5.00 -9.16
CA ASP A 181 8.03 -6.07 -9.36
C ASP A 181 7.82 -7.21 -8.35
N ASP A 182 7.65 -6.88 -7.07
CA ASP A 182 7.37 -7.86 -6.02
C ASP A 182 6.02 -8.57 -6.20
N ILE A 183 4.98 -7.87 -6.65
CA ILE A 183 3.68 -8.48 -6.95
C ILE A 183 3.79 -9.43 -8.16
N MET A 184 4.47 -9.00 -9.22
CA MET A 184 4.66 -9.73 -10.48
C MET A 184 5.48 -11.00 -10.28
N ARG A 185 6.53 -10.95 -9.47
CA ARG A 185 7.36 -12.11 -9.13
C ARG A 185 6.77 -12.99 -8.04
N GLY A 186 5.75 -12.50 -7.35
CA GLY A 186 5.04 -13.24 -6.31
C GLY A 186 5.66 -13.14 -4.91
N HIS A 187 6.57 -12.20 -4.69
CA HIS A 187 7.16 -11.90 -3.39
C HIS A 187 6.20 -11.14 -2.46
N ALA A 188 5.30 -10.33 -3.02
CA ALA A 188 4.25 -9.64 -2.27
C ALA A 188 2.92 -10.41 -2.31
N THR A 189 1.99 -10.11 -1.41
CA THR A 189 0.62 -10.67 -1.45
C THR A 189 -0.07 -10.34 -2.77
N ASN A 190 -0.88 -11.27 -3.32
CA ASN A 190 -1.67 -11.01 -4.51
C ASN A 190 -2.89 -10.14 -4.16
N PRO A 191 -2.98 -8.87 -4.61
CA PRO A 191 -4.12 -8.01 -4.30
C PRO A 191 -5.42 -8.51 -4.93
N PHE A 192 -5.34 -9.31 -6.01
CA PHE A 192 -6.49 -9.82 -6.74
C PHE A 192 -6.94 -11.22 -6.29
N ALA A 193 -6.27 -11.82 -5.31
CA ALA A 193 -6.75 -13.08 -4.73
C ALA A 193 -8.05 -12.81 -3.97
N ASP A 194 -9.04 -13.69 -4.15
CA ASP A 194 -10.22 -13.65 -3.28
C ASP A 194 -9.75 -14.01 -1.86
N ARG A 195 -9.79 -13.02 -0.95
CA ARG A 195 -9.56 -13.29 0.47
C ARG A 195 -10.74 -14.12 0.99
N PRO A 196 -10.52 -15.26 1.67
CA PRO A 196 -11.59 -15.86 2.46
C PRO A 196 -12.01 -14.82 3.51
N ILE A 197 -13.33 -14.63 3.62
CA ILE A 197 -13.98 -13.75 4.60
C ILE A 197 -13.91 -14.42 5.96
#